data_AF-A0A939WKH8-F1
#
_entry.id   AF-A0A939WKH8-F1
#
_cell.length_a   1.000
_cell.length_b   1.000
_cell.length_c   1.000
_cell.angle_alpha   90.00
_cell.angle_beta   90.00
_cell.angle_gamma   90.00
#
_symmetry.space_group_name_H-M   'P 1'
#
loop_
_entity.id
_entity.type
_entity.pdbx_description
1 polymer ?
#
loop_
_entity_poly.entity_id
_entity_poly.type
_entity_poly.pdbx_seq_one_letter_code
_entity_poly.pdbx_strand_id
1 'polypeptide(L)'
;AGGITVEGNSVRVPLTETNTEELIAALGTNESATFGCELAGFETGETTPGFLLQFDISIRNRRADAGTGRPVPVSDGSYTAAQVDALFAAGFEIQLSRDGTEWKSYEDYYNPDEENAEIEILPPRMFRFRNAAVGHDWSEAVPLVQGEPGLAARMYVHSVTTGESGTQAKVVNYGTPNEARLAFTIPKGDRGNAATIRVGEVEMVEDGEEPEVTNSGTASDAVLNFKIPRGPVGATGHESYLYVAYAENTDGRGFSLTPAASRKYRAEIQSDAPIETPTLSDFAGASWQKYLGDDETVYGDVLVADADTSVAQVTRIVFENATIRRGIEGEVIVRFKEAGVSVDEMNRYATINGRTRLSSWTNGGGSPSGMPGLEVCEPQTIGLLAEFPDYSSFMG
;
A
#
# COMPACT_ATOMS: atom_id res chain seq x y z
N ALA A 1 117.17 11.07 -48.81
CA ALA A 1 116.04 11.70 -48.08
C ALA A 1 115.32 10.60 -47.30
N GLY A 2 114.79 10.89 -46.11
CA GLY A 2 114.29 9.87 -45.17
C GLY A 2 115.04 9.82 -43.84
N GLY A 3 115.48 10.97 -43.32
CA GLY A 3 115.96 11.09 -41.94
C GLY A 3 114.81 11.36 -40.96
N ILE A 4 115.14 11.59 -39.69
CA ILE A 4 114.18 12.02 -38.67
C ILE A 4 113.50 13.33 -39.13
N THR A 5 112.18 13.41 -38.96
CA THR A 5 111.36 14.58 -39.29
C THR A 5 110.56 15.03 -38.08
N VAL A 6 110.20 16.32 -38.02
CA VAL A 6 109.42 16.90 -36.93
C VAL A 6 108.24 17.66 -37.52
N GLU A 7 107.03 17.39 -37.02
CA GLU A 7 105.79 18.02 -37.48
C GLU A 7 104.94 18.38 -36.25
N GLY A 8 104.81 19.67 -35.97
CA GLY A 8 104.23 20.16 -34.72
C GLY A 8 104.97 19.61 -33.50
N ASN A 9 104.24 18.96 -32.59
CA ASN A 9 104.79 18.30 -31.41
C ASN A 9 105.18 16.83 -31.64
N SER A 10 105.18 16.34 -32.89
CA SER A 10 105.50 14.95 -33.23
C SER A 10 106.89 14.82 -33.86
N VAL A 11 107.70 13.88 -33.35
CA VAL A 11 108.98 13.50 -33.96
C VAL A 11 108.81 12.14 -34.64
N ARG A 12 108.93 12.11 -35.97
CA ARG A 12 108.82 10.90 -36.77
C ARG A 12 110.21 10.41 -37.16
N VAL A 13 110.65 9.36 -36.47
CA VAL A 13 111.87 8.58 -36.79
C VAL A 13 111.51 7.49 -37.79
N PRO A 14 111.93 7.56 -39.07
CA PRO A 14 111.73 6.46 -40.00
C PRO A 14 112.76 5.35 -39.75
N LEU A 15 112.29 4.16 -39.36
CA LEU A 15 113.13 2.95 -39.35
C LEU A 15 113.21 2.41 -40.79
N THR A 16 114.17 2.92 -41.56
CA THR A 16 114.52 2.35 -42.87
C THR A 16 115.36 1.08 -42.69
N GLU A 17 115.42 0.24 -43.72
CA GLU A 17 116.35 -0.90 -43.80
C GLU A 17 116.18 -1.97 -42.69
N THR A 18 114.98 -2.12 -42.11
CA THR A 18 114.62 -3.16 -41.11
C THR A 18 114.52 -4.59 -41.69
N ASN A 19 115.39 -4.91 -42.65
CA ASN A 19 115.57 -6.22 -43.30
C ASN A 19 117.08 -6.55 -43.34
N THR A 20 117.81 -6.19 -42.28
CA THR A 20 119.22 -6.52 -42.07
C THR A 20 119.40 -7.98 -41.65
N GLU A 21 120.57 -8.55 -41.96
CA GLU A 21 120.91 -9.93 -41.55
C GLU A 21 121.01 -10.03 -40.03
N GLU A 22 121.49 -8.97 -39.37
CA GLU A 22 121.60 -8.83 -37.92
C GLU A 22 120.23 -8.90 -37.22
N LEU A 23 119.23 -8.18 -37.72
CA LEU A 23 117.88 -8.22 -37.13
C LEU A 23 117.17 -9.55 -37.41
N ILE A 24 117.41 -10.16 -38.57
CA ILE A 24 116.92 -11.51 -38.88
C ILE A 24 117.55 -12.54 -37.93
N ALA A 25 118.86 -12.47 -37.70
CA ALA A 25 119.57 -13.35 -36.78
C ALA A 25 119.13 -13.17 -35.32
N ALA A 26 118.87 -11.94 -34.89
CA ALA A 26 118.44 -11.64 -33.52
C ALA A 26 116.95 -11.98 -33.24
N LEU A 27 116.08 -11.97 -34.26
CA LEU A 27 114.72 -12.52 -34.18
C LEU A 27 114.73 -14.05 -34.21
N GLY A 28 115.50 -14.64 -35.13
CA GLY A 28 115.61 -16.09 -35.33
C GLY A 28 114.25 -16.75 -35.63
N THR A 29 113.97 -17.85 -34.94
CA THR A 29 112.72 -18.62 -35.02
C THR A 29 111.57 -18.04 -34.19
N ASN A 30 111.80 -17.02 -33.37
CA ASN A 30 110.82 -16.56 -32.40
C ASN A 30 109.69 -15.75 -33.07
N GLU A 31 108.45 -15.90 -32.59
CA GLU A 31 107.29 -15.12 -33.06
C GLU A 31 107.41 -13.62 -32.76
N SER A 32 108.19 -13.27 -31.74
CA SER A 32 108.59 -11.88 -31.45
C SER A 32 109.84 -11.86 -30.57
N ALA A 33 110.52 -10.71 -30.56
CA ALA A 33 111.53 -10.39 -29.55
C ALA A 33 111.41 -8.91 -29.15
N THR A 34 111.87 -8.59 -27.94
CA THR A 34 111.98 -7.21 -27.46
C THR A 34 113.42 -6.73 -27.60
N PHE A 35 113.59 -5.53 -28.14
CA PHE A 35 114.86 -4.90 -28.39
C PHE A 35 114.93 -3.56 -27.65
N GLY A 36 115.96 -3.39 -26.82
CA GLY A 36 116.31 -2.07 -26.31
C GLY A 36 116.78 -1.18 -27.47
N CYS A 37 116.29 0.05 -27.51
CA CYS A 37 116.63 1.06 -28.50
C CYS A 37 117.04 2.37 -27.81
N GLU A 38 117.95 3.10 -28.43
CA GLU A 38 118.45 4.38 -27.90
C GLU A 38 118.37 5.46 -28.98
N LEU A 39 117.80 6.62 -28.65
CA LEU A 39 117.86 7.82 -29.46
C LEU A 39 118.83 8.81 -28.82
N ALA A 40 119.99 9.00 -29.46
CA ALA A 40 121.06 9.86 -28.97
C ALA A 40 120.94 11.30 -29.52
N GLY A 41 120.94 12.29 -28.63
CA GLY A 41 120.96 13.70 -28.97
C GLY A 41 122.37 14.27 -28.93
N PHE A 42 122.85 14.82 -30.05
CA PHE A 42 124.17 15.43 -30.17
C PHE A 42 124.07 16.95 -30.35
N GLU A 43 125.00 17.69 -29.75
CA GLU A 43 125.16 19.12 -30.03
C GLU A 43 125.97 19.33 -31.34
N THR A 44 125.87 20.52 -31.94
CA THR A 44 126.41 20.75 -33.29
C THR A 44 127.94 20.80 -33.28
N GLY A 45 128.56 19.72 -33.74
CA GLY A 45 130.02 19.55 -33.81
C GLY A 45 130.59 18.58 -32.77
N GLU A 46 129.79 18.13 -31.81
CA GLU A 46 130.21 17.18 -30.77
C GLU A 46 130.08 15.72 -31.21
N THR A 47 131.04 14.89 -30.78
CA THR A 47 131.03 13.43 -31.03
C THR A 47 130.47 12.62 -29.85
N THR A 48 130.12 13.28 -28.74
CA THR A 48 129.53 12.67 -27.56
C THR A 48 128.09 13.18 -27.40
N PRO A 49 127.09 12.32 -27.15
CA PRO A 49 125.72 12.77 -27.02
C PRO A 49 125.50 13.50 -25.68
N GLY A 50 124.77 14.62 -25.74
CA GLY A 50 124.35 15.36 -24.54
C GLY A 50 123.20 14.69 -23.78
N PHE A 51 122.43 13.81 -24.45
CA PHE A 51 121.43 12.96 -23.81
C PHE A 51 121.16 11.67 -24.61
N LEU A 52 120.62 10.66 -23.94
CA LEU A 52 120.08 9.43 -24.54
C LEU A 52 118.61 9.27 -24.10
N LEU A 53 117.72 8.94 -25.03
CA LEU A 53 116.38 8.42 -24.74
C LEU A 53 116.39 6.90 -24.99
N GLN A 54 116.38 6.11 -23.93
CA GLN A 54 116.32 4.65 -23.98
C GLN A 54 114.86 4.19 -23.93
N PHE A 55 114.47 3.24 -24.78
CA PHE A 55 113.12 2.65 -24.81
C PHE A 55 113.14 1.24 -25.42
N ASP A 56 112.28 0.35 -24.94
CA ASP A 56 112.11 -0.98 -25.51
C ASP A 56 111.08 -0.98 -26.66
N ILE A 57 111.37 -1.73 -27.73
CA ILE A 57 110.40 -2.04 -28.79
C ILE A 57 110.20 -3.55 -28.90
N SER A 58 108.94 -4.00 -29.00
CA SER A 58 108.62 -5.39 -29.32
C SER A 58 108.39 -5.55 -30.82
N ILE A 59 109.27 -6.29 -31.48
CA ILE A 59 109.18 -6.58 -32.92
C ILE A 59 108.60 -7.99 -33.07
N ARG A 60 107.44 -8.10 -33.73
CA ARG A 60 106.86 -9.39 -34.10
C ARG A 60 107.48 -9.90 -35.40
N ASN A 61 107.96 -11.14 -35.38
CA ASN A 61 108.41 -11.82 -36.57
C ASN A 61 107.20 -12.16 -37.45
N ARG A 62 107.32 -11.86 -38.75
CA ARG A 62 106.24 -12.00 -39.74
C ARG A 62 106.64 -12.91 -40.91
N ARG A 63 107.68 -13.72 -40.69
CA ARG A 63 108.16 -14.78 -41.60
C ARG A 63 107.87 -16.13 -40.95
N ALA A 64 107.38 -17.09 -41.73
CA ALA A 64 106.98 -18.41 -41.24
C ALA A 64 108.12 -19.45 -41.29
N ASP A 65 109.29 -19.07 -41.79
CA ASP A 65 110.38 -19.97 -42.23
C ASP A 65 111.70 -19.77 -41.48
N ALA A 66 111.76 -18.83 -40.53
CA ALA A 66 112.95 -18.44 -39.79
C ALA A 66 114.16 -18.00 -40.65
N GLY A 67 113.96 -17.66 -41.92
CA GLY A 67 115.07 -17.29 -42.80
C GLY A 67 114.66 -16.78 -44.18
N THR A 68 114.98 -15.52 -44.47
CA THR A 68 114.94 -14.86 -45.80
C THR A 68 113.57 -14.66 -46.49
N GLY A 69 112.51 -15.40 -46.15
CA GLY A 69 111.19 -15.24 -46.78
C GLY A 69 110.60 -13.84 -46.70
N ARG A 70 109.84 -13.41 -47.72
CA ARG A 70 109.17 -12.09 -47.71
C ARG A 70 108.05 -12.07 -46.65
N PRO A 71 107.92 -11.00 -45.84
CA PRO A 71 106.82 -10.87 -44.88
C PRO A 71 105.45 -10.93 -45.57
N VAL A 72 104.52 -11.69 -44.98
CA VAL A 72 103.16 -11.84 -45.52
C VAL A 72 102.34 -10.57 -45.24
N PRO A 73 101.81 -9.87 -46.27
CA PRO A 73 100.95 -8.69 -46.10
C PRO A 73 99.69 -9.00 -45.28
N VAL A 74 99.17 -7.97 -44.60
CA VAL A 74 97.86 -8.01 -43.94
C VAL A 74 96.86 -7.32 -44.87
N SER A 75 95.81 -8.02 -45.31
CA SER A 75 94.56 -7.35 -45.69
C SER A 75 93.92 -6.82 -44.42
N ASP A 76 93.57 -5.53 -44.40
CA ASP A 76 93.16 -4.79 -43.19
C ASP A 76 91.92 -5.37 -42.47
N GLY A 77 91.15 -6.24 -43.13
CA GLY A 77 89.95 -6.87 -42.57
C GLY A 77 88.76 -5.90 -42.48
N SER A 78 88.89 -4.70 -43.04
CA SER A 78 87.84 -3.71 -43.09
C SER A 78 86.95 -3.89 -44.33
N TYR A 79 85.68 -3.52 -44.20
CA TYR A 79 84.84 -3.32 -45.36
C TYR A 79 85.26 -2.02 -46.05
N THR A 80 85.44 -2.06 -47.38
CA THR A 80 85.62 -0.85 -48.17
C THR A 80 84.39 0.06 -48.04
N ALA A 81 84.55 1.37 -48.22
CA ALA A 81 83.43 2.32 -48.12
C ALA A 81 82.20 1.87 -48.95
N ALA A 82 82.40 1.44 -50.19
CA ALA A 82 81.34 0.94 -51.06
C ALA A 82 80.62 -0.32 -50.52
N GLN A 83 81.29 -1.17 -49.73
CA GLN A 83 80.65 -2.31 -49.06
C GLN A 83 79.86 -1.87 -47.82
N VAL A 84 80.37 -0.90 -47.06
CA VAL A 84 79.65 -0.29 -45.93
C VAL A 84 78.40 0.44 -46.42
N ASP A 85 78.54 1.25 -47.47
CA ASP A 85 77.44 1.99 -48.11
C ASP A 85 76.39 1.03 -48.69
N ALA A 86 76.80 -0.08 -49.32
CA ALA A 86 75.89 -1.10 -49.82
C ALA A 86 75.14 -1.83 -48.69
N LEU A 87 75.80 -2.10 -47.55
CA LEU A 87 75.16 -2.68 -46.38
C LEU A 87 74.12 -1.71 -45.75
N PHE A 88 74.42 -0.41 -45.66
CA PHE A 88 73.42 0.56 -45.22
C PHE A 88 72.28 0.76 -46.22
N ALA A 89 72.57 0.79 -47.53
CA ALA A 89 71.58 0.95 -48.60
C ALA A 89 70.63 -0.26 -48.74
N ALA A 90 71.07 -1.46 -48.33
CA ALA A 90 70.22 -2.64 -48.23
C ALA A 90 69.13 -2.54 -47.14
N GLY A 91 69.28 -1.63 -46.18
CA GLY A 91 68.31 -1.38 -45.12
C GLY A 91 68.17 -2.53 -44.11
N PHE A 92 67.12 -2.43 -43.29
CA PHE A 92 66.82 -3.39 -42.25
C PHE A 92 65.42 -3.99 -42.43
N GLU A 93 65.31 -5.30 -42.25
CA GLU A 93 64.03 -5.92 -41.90
C GLU A 93 63.82 -5.83 -40.38
N ILE A 94 62.56 -5.70 -39.95
CA ILE A 94 62.17 -5.47 -38.56
C ILE A 94 61.10 -6.49 -38.18
N GLN A 95 61.25 -7.09 -37.00
CA GLN A 95 60.21 -7.88 -36.35
C GLN A 95 59.79 -7.25 -35.02
N LEU A 96 58.53 -7.46 -34.68
CA LEU A 96 57.86 -6.94 -33.49
C LEU A 96 57.51 -8.09 -32.53
N SER A 97 57.57 -7.82 -31.24
CA SER A 97 57.17 -8.76 -30.18
C SER A 97 56.54 -8.03 -28.99
N ARG A 98 55.67 -8.74 -28.27
CA ARG A 98 55.05 -8.26 -27.02
C ARG A 98 55.75 -8.79 -25.77
N ASP A 99 56.34 -9.98 -25.85
CA ASP A 99 56.88 -10.75 -24.73
C ASP A 99 58.37 -11.13 -24.89
N GLY A 100 58.93 -10.94 -26.09
CA GLY A 100 60.29 -11.33 -26.47
C GLY A 100 60.41 -12.76 -26.99
N THR A 101 59.33 -13.56 -27.03
CA THR A 101 59.35 -14.97 -27.46
C THR A 101 58.71 -15.16 -28.84
N GLU A 102 57.53 -14.58 -29.08
CA GLU A 102 56.88 -14.60 -30.40
C GLU A 102 57.29 -13.36 -31.20
N TRP A 103 57.74 -13.55 -32.44
CA TRP A 103 58.26 -12.49 -33.31
C TRP A 103 57.58 -12.51 -34.68
N LYS A 104 56.93 -11.40 -35.05
CA LYS A 104 56.12 -11.24 -36.26
C LYS A 104 56.64 -10.07 -37.11
N SER A 105 56.42 -10.06 -38.43
CA SER A 105 56.70 -8.86 -39.22
C SER A 105 55.73 -7.72 -38.86
N TYR A 106 55.95 -6.52 -39.38
CA TYR A 106 54.97 -5.43 -39.20
C TYR A 106 53.60 -5.80 -39.79
N GLU A 107 53.57 -6.46 -40.94
CA GLU A 107 52.34 -6.84 -41.64
C GLU A 107 51.60 -7.95 -40.87
N ASP A 108 52.31 -9.00 -40.42
CA ASP A 108 51.73 -10.09 -39.62
C ASP A 108 51.25 -9.63 -38.22
N TYR A 109 51.75 -8.50 -37.70
CA TYR A 109 51.32 -7.95 -36.40
C TYR A 109 50.04 -7.10 -36.52
N TYR A 110 49.84 -6.43 -37.67
CA TYR A 110 48.76 -5.44 -37.84
C TYR A 110 47.69 -5.82 -38.87
N ASN A 111 47.83 -6.93 -39.60
CA ASN A 111 46.83 -7.43 -40.54
C ASN A 111 46.24 -8.80 -40.11
N PRO A 112 45.24 -8.81 -39.20
CA PRO A 112 44.65 -10.04 -38.66
C PRO A 112 43.59 -10.63 -39.60
N ASP A 113 43.99 -11.03 -40.81
CA ASP A 113 43.10 -11.70 -41.80
C ASP A 113 42.74 -13.16 -41.41
N GLU A 114 43.09 -13.61 -40.19
CA GLU A 114 42.58 -14.88 -39.62
C GLU A 114 41.18 -14.69 -39.01
N GLU A 115 40.23 -15.50 -39.46
CA GLU A 115 38.77 -15.41 -39.25
C GLU A 115 38.27 -15.44 -37.79
N ASN A 116 39.16 -15.52 -36.79
CA ASN A 116 38.82 -15.61 -35.36
C ASN A 116 39.66 -14.67 -34.46
N ALA A 117 40.20 -13.57 -35.01
CA ALA A 117 40.97 -12.59 -34.25
C ALA A 117 40.12 -11.67 -33.34
N GLU A 118 39.34 -12.25 -32.41
CA GLU A 118 38.70 -11.52 -31.29
C GLU A 118 39.72 -11.13 -30.18
N ILE A 119 41.01 -11.13 -30.53
CA ILE A 119 42.14 -10.88 -29.65
C ILE A 119 42.41 -9.37 -29.61
N GLU A 120 42.34 -8.80 -28.42
CA GLU A 120 42.81 -7.46 -28.08
C GLU A 120 44.23 -7.25 -28.66
N ILE A 121 44.37 -6.42 -29.72
CA ILE A 121 45.66 -6.18 -30.41
C ILE A 121 46.55 -5.32 -29.51
N LEU A 122 47.12 -5.98 -28.51
CA LEU A 122 47.93 -5.38 -27.47
C LEU A 122 49.26 -4.94 -28.09
N PRO A 123 49.70 -3.70 -27.84
CA PRO A 123 50.81 -3.11 -28.58
C PRO A 123 52.11 -3.89 -28.37
N PRO A 124 52.97 -3.96 -29.40
CA PRO A 124 54.29 -4.57 -29.27
C PRO A 124 55.11 -3.78 -28.24
N ARG A 125 55.92 -4.51 -27.48
CA ARG A 125 56.78 -3.94 -26.42
C ARG A 125 58.25 -3.95 -26.79
N MET A 126 58.62 -4.66 -27.84
CA MET A 126 59.98 -4.80 -28.33
C MET A 126 59.99 -4.86 -29.86
N PHE A 127 61.09 -4.42 -30.46
CA PHE A 127 61.43 -4.69 -31.85
C PHE A 127 62.83 -5.30 -31.93
N ARG A 128 63.12 -6.02 -33.02
CA ARG A 128 64.47 -6.47 -33.39
C ARG A 128 64.67 -6.26 -34.88
N PHE A 129 65.93 -6.07 -35.29
CA PHE A 129 66.26 -5.73 -36.67
C PHE A 129 67.49 -6.51 -37.16
N ARG A 130 67.61 -6.68 -38.48
CA ARG A 130 68.83 -7.19 -39.14
C ARG A 130 68.89 -6.71 -40.59
N ASN A 131 70.05 -6.86 -41.22
CA ASN A 131 70.23 -6.44 -42.61
C ASN A 131 69.39 -7.29 -43.56
N ALA A 132 68.51 -6.65 -44.33
CA ALA A 132 67.52 -7.33 -45.17
C ALA A 132 68.12 -8.11 -46.35
N ALA A 133 69.31 -7.75 -46.83
CA ALA A 133 69.95 -8.42 -47.97
C ALA A 133 70.83 -9.62 -47.59
N VAL A 134 71.31 -9.68 -46.34
CA VAL A 134 72.25 -10.74 -45.89
C VAL A 134 71.61 -11.73 -44.91
N GLY A 135 70.51 -11.38 -44.24
CA GLY A 135 69.68 -12.35 -43.51
C GLY A 135 70.39 -13.08 -42.35
N HIS A 136 71.41 -12.46 -41.74
CA HIS A 136 72.17 -12.97 -40.59
C HIS A 136 71.32 -13.08 -39.31
N ASP A 137 71.97 -13.29 -38.16
CA ASP A 137 71.34 -13.25 -36.85
C ASP A 137 70.60 -11.92 -36.61
N TRP A 138 69.52 -11.99 -35.82
CA TRP A 138 68.78 -10.80 -35.39
C TRP A 138 69.54 -10.01 -34.33
N SER A 139 69.28 -8.69 -34.27
CA SER A 139 69.69 -7.89 -33.12
C SER A 139 69.12 -8.45 -31.81
N GLU A 140 69.78 -8.12 -30.70
CA GLU A 140 69.13 -8.14 -29.38
C GLU A 140 67.82 -7.36 -29.41
N ALA A 141 66.88 -7.75 -28.54
CA ALA A 141 65.54 -7.20 -28.51
C ALA A 141 65.54 -5.79 -27.89
N VAL A 142 65.17 -4.78 -28.69
CA VAL A 142 65.13 -3.37 -28.29
C VAL A 142 63.73 -3.01 -27.77
N PRO A 143 63.58 -2.54 -26.51
CA PRO A 143 62.28 -2.11 -26.00
C PRO A 143 61.69 -0.92 -26.76
N LEU A 144 60.39 -0.96 -26.99
CA LEU A 144 59.60 0.18 -27.49
C LEU A 144 59.15 1.04 -26.31
N VAL A 145 59.26 2.37 -26.46
CA VAL A 145 58.72 3.32 -25.47
C VAL A 145 57.21 3.34 -25.59
N GLN A 146 56.53 2.70 -24.65
CA GLN A 146 55.07 2.76 -24.55
C GLN A 146 54.65 4.19 -24.17
N GLY A 147 53.72 4.76 -24.92
CA GLY A 147 53.10 6.05 -24.57
C GLY A 147 52.23 5.95 -23.33
N GLU A 148 52.05 7.07 -22.62
CA GLU A 148 51.16 7.14 -21.46
C GLU A 148 49.74 6.63 -21.80
N PRO A 149 49.11 5.79 -20.95
CA PRO A 149 47.77 5.29 -21.18
C PRO A 149 46.76 6.43 -21.38
N GLY A 150 45.93 6.32 -22.41
CA GLY A 150 44.84 7.27 -22.64
C GLY A 150 43.89 7.35 -21.43
N LEU A 151 43.43 8.55 -21.09
CA LEU A 151 42.51 8.76 -19.98
C LEU A 151 41.22 7.96 -20.21
N ALA A 152 40.97 6.97 -19.36
CA ALA A 152 39.80 6.09 -19.45
C ALA A 152 38.50 6.90 -19.41
N ALA A 153 37.67 6.75 -20.45
CA ALA A 153 36.40 7.45 -20.56
C ALA A 153 35.44 7.06 -19.42
N ARG A 154 34.73 8.03 -18.85
CA ARG A 154 33.77 7.83 -17.77
C ARG A 154 32.39 8.33 -18.17
N MET A 155 31.36 7.69 -17.64
CA MET A 155 29.96 8.06 -17.85
C MET A 155 29.22 8.14 -16.52
N TYR A 156 28.43 9.20 -16.34
CA TYR A 156 27.60 9.42 -15.18
C TYR A 156 26.18 9.82 -15.60
N VAL A 157 25.17 9.35 -14.87
CA VAL A 157 23.83 9.95 -14.93
C VAL A 157 23.90 11.29 -14.18
N HIS A 158 23.60 12.39 -14.86
CA HIS A 158 23.53 13.72 -14.27
C HIS A 158 22.19 13.95 -13.58
N SER A 159 21.10 13.59 -14.27
CA SER A 159 19.73 13.75 -13.77
C SER A 159 18.77 12.87 -14.57
N VAL A 160 17.65 12.48 -13.95
CA VAL A 160 16.49 11.92 -14.63
C VAL A 160 15.30 12.82 -14.29
N THR A 161 14.57 13.26 -15.31
CA THR A 161 13.46 14.22 -15.19
C THR A 161 12.24 13.72 -15.94
N THR A 162 11.05 13.90 -15.37
CA THR A 162 9.79 13.56 -16.04
C THR A 162 9.34 14.75 -16.90
N GLY A 163 9.20 14.53 -18.20
CA GLY A 163 8.72 15.52 -19.16
C GLY A 163 7.20 15.55 -19.30
N GLU A 164 6.69 16.55 -20.02
CA GLU A 164 5.27 16.62 -20.40
C GLU A 164 4.89 15.51 -21.39
N SER A 165 3.60 15.16 -21.44
CA SER A 165 3.14 14.07 -22.31
C SER A 165 3.09 14.47 -23.78
N GLY A 166 3.06 13.49 -24.68
CA GLY A 166 3.23 13.70 -26.12
C GLY A 166 4.60 14.24 -26.57
N THR A 167 5.50 14.60 -25.66
CA THR A 167 6.87 15.02 -26.00
C THR A 167 7.77 13.83 -26.32
N GLN A 168 8.88 14.06 -27.04
CA GLN A 168 9.89 13.02 -27.28
C GLN A 168 10.83 12.85 -26.08
N ALA A 169 11.24 11.61 -25.82
CA ALA A 169 12.32 11.34 -24.88
C ALA A 169 13.63 11.98 -25.35
N LYS A 170 14.38 12.59 -24.41
CA LYS A 170 15.57 13.38 -24.72
C LYS A 170 16.73 12.99 -23.80
N VAL A 171 17.93 12.90 -24.38
CA VAL A 171 19.19 12.78 -23.65
C VAL A 171 20.08 13.96 -24.02
N VAL A 172 20.75 14.55 -23.04
CA VAL A 172 21.74 15.63 -23.24
C VAL A 172 23.01 15.29 -22.49
N ASN A 173 24.17 15.33 -23.16
CA ASN A 173 25.47 15.27 -22.48
C ASN A 173 25.88 16.69 -22.05
N TYR A 174 26.00 16.91 -20.74
CA TYR A 174 26.56 18.14 -20.15
C TYR A 174 28.04 17.98 -19.75
N GLY A 175 28.63 16.80 -20.00
CA GLY A 175 30.02 16.49 -19.77
C GLY A 175 30.87 16.61 -21.05
N THR A 176 32.09 16.08 -20.99
CA THR A 176 32.99 15.99 -22.15
C THR A 176 32.81 14.64 -22.88
N PRO A 177 33.47 14.41 -24.04
CA PRO A 177 33.51 13.08 -24.65
C PRO A 177 34.17 12.01 -23.76
N ASN A 178 35.13 12.41 -22.90
CA ASN A 178 35.87 11.50 -22.02
C ASN A 178 35.29 11.43 -20.59
N GLU A 179 34.39 12.35 -20.24
CA GLU A 179 33.66 12.34 -18.97
C GLU A 179 32.21 12.78 -19.22
N ALA A 180 31.40 11.88 -19.77
CA ALA A 180 30.02 12.17 -20.15
C ALA A 180 29.11 12.25 -18.91
N ARG A 181 28.24 13.26 -18.89
CA ARG A 181 27.28 13.53 -17.80
C ARG A 181 25.89 13.65 -18.43
N LEU A 182 25.19 12.53 -18.51
CA LEU A 182 23.95 12.38 -19.27
C LEU A 182 22.73 12.78 -18.43
N ALA A 183 22.02 13.81 -18.87
CA ALA A 183 20.70 14.17 -18.37
C ALA A 183 19.62 13.53 -19.24
N PHE A 184 18.65 12.87 -18.60
CA PHE A 184 17.53 12.22 -19.24
C PHE A 184 16.23 12.98 -18.96
N THR A 185 15.43 13.20 -19.99
CA THR A 185 14.03 13.64 -19.88
C THR A 185 13.13 12.57 -20.48
N ILE A 186 12.30 11.97 -19.63
CA ILE A 186 11.40 10.86 -19.95
C ILE A 186 9.96 11.40 -19.89
N PRO A 187 9.23 11.50 -21.01
CA PRO A 187 7.84 11.96 -21.03
C PRO A 187 6.96 11.14 -20.08
N LYS A 188 6.09 11.81 -19.31
CA LYS A 188 5.00 11.10 -18.62
C LYS A 188 4.06 10.49 -19.66
N GLY A 189 3.51 9.32 -19.38
CA GLY A 189 2.41 8.76 -20.20
C GLY A 189 1.16 9.65 -20.13
N ASP A 190 0.35 9.63 -21.19
CA ASP A 190 -0.92 10.36 -21.22
C ASP A 190 -1.85 9.83 -20.12
N ARG A 191 -2.54 10.75 -19.44
CA ARG A 191 -3.53 10.35 -18.44
C ARG A 191 -4.78 9.85 -19.15
N GLY A 192 -5.06 8.54 -19.04
CA GLY A 192 -6.32 7.97 -19.49
C GLY A 192 -7.52 8.69 -18.88
N ASN A 193 -8.55 8.95 -19.69
CA ASN A 193 -9.81 9.52 -19.24
C ASN A 193 -10.46 8.56 -18.22
N ALA A 194 -11.03 9.13 -17.15
CA ALA A 194 -11.81 8.34 -16.20
C ALA A 194 -13.10 7.85 -16.87
N ALA A 195 -13.47 6.60 -16.61
CA ALA A 195 -14.76 6.08 -17.06
C ALA A 195 -15.90 6.65 -16.20
N THR A 196 -17.01 7.03 -16.82
CA THR A 196 -18.24 7.50 -16.17
C THR A 196 -19.37 6.49 -16.32
N ILE A 197 -20.25 6.43 -15.33
CA ILE A 197 -21.46 5.61 -15.34
C ILE A 197 -22.62 6.49 -14.82
N ARG A 198 -23.76 6.45 -15.51
CA ARG A 198 -25.03 7.03 -15.04
C ARG A 198 -26.18 6.06 -15.27
N VAL A 199 -27.23 6.20 -14.48
CA VAL A 199 -28.54 5.59 -14.76
C VAL A 199 -29.19 6.40 -15.90
N GLY A 200 -29.77 5.69 -16.87
CA GLY A 200 -30.61 6.27 -17.92
C GLY A 200 -32.09 6.08 -17.59
N GLU A 201 -32.76 5.26 -18.39
CA GLU A 201 -34.17 4.91 -18.20
C GLU A 201 -34.36 3.82 -17.14
N VAL A 202 -35.46 3.89 -16.39
CA VAL A 202 -35.89 2.87 -15.43
C VAL A 202 -37.35 2.54 -15.72
N GLU A 203 -37.58 1.39 -16.33
CA GLU A 203 -38.89 0.89 -16.76
C GLU A 203 -39.43 -0.13 -15.74
N MET A 204 -40.68 0.04 -15.31
CA MET A 204 -41.38 -0.90 -14.43
C MET A 204 -42.24 -1.86 -15.25
N VAL A 205 -41.67 -3.00 -15.66
CA VAL A 205 -42.35 -4.04 -16.45
C VAL A 205 -43.32 -4.88 -15.60
N GLU A 206 -44.15 -5.71 -16.24
CA GLU A 206 -45.15 -6.51 -15.52
C GLU A 206 -44.54 -7.65 -14.69
N ASP A 207 -45.34 -8.22 -13.78
CA ASP A 207 -44.94 -9.37 -12.97
C ASP A 207 -44.65 -10.60 -13.86
N GLY A 208 -43.59 -11.34 -13.51
CA GLY A 208 -43.12 -12.51 -14.25
C GLY A 208 -42.23 -12.24 -15.48
N GLU A 209 -41.99 -10.99 -15.88
CA GLU A 209 -40.94 -10.67 -16.87
C GLU A 209 -39.52 -10.77 -16.25
N GLU A 210 -38.49 -11.00 -17.08
CA GLU A 210 -37.10 -11.08 -16.61
C GLU A 210 -36.50 -9.67 -16.43
N PRO A 211 -35.74 -9.40 -15.35
CA PRO A 211 -35.06 -8.12 -15.14
C PRO A 211 -33.90 -7.95 -16.13
N GLU A 212 -33.90 -6.82 -16.86
CA GLU A 212 -32.90 -6.52 -17.89
C GLU A 212 -32.06 -5.28 -17.52
N VAL A 213 -30.77 -5.30 -17.85
CA VAL A 213 -29.90 -4.11 -17.79
C VAL A 213 -29.17 -3.95 -19.11
N THR A 214 -29.36 -2.82 -19.79
CA THR A 214 -28.70 -2.51 -21.07
C THR A 214 -27.82 -1.27 -20.95
N ASN A 215 -26.65 -1.27 -21.59
CA ASN A 215 -25.83 -0.07 -21.72
C ASN A 215 -26.12 0.61 -23.07
N SER A 216 -26.76 1.77 -23.02
CA SER A 216 -27.03 2.62 -24.20
C SER A 216 -25.93 3.65 -24.47
N GLY A 217 -24.93 3.73 -23.58
CA GLY A 217 -23.75 4.57 -23.73
C GLY A 217 -22.59 3.85 -24.42
N THR A 218 -21.38 4.13 -23.96
CA THR A 218 -20.13 3.53 -24.43
C THR A 218 -19.44 2.71 -23.32
N ALA A 219 -18.27 2.14 -23.60
CA ALA A 219 -17.45 1.45 -22.60
C ALA A 219 -16.75 2.40 -21.62
N SER A 220 -16.64 3.70 -21.94
CA SER A 220 -16.01 4.73 -21.11
C SER A 220 -16.97 5.82 -20.60
N ASP A 221 -18.16 5.93 -21.17
CA ASP A 221 -19.27 6.72 -20.63
C ASP A 221 -20.55 5.88 -20.73
N ALA A 222 -20.82 5.05 -19.72
CA ALA A 222 -21.91 4.09 -19.70
C ALA A 222 -23.22 4.73 -19.24
N VAL A 223 -24.31 4.37 -19.91
CA VAL A 223 -25.68 4.78 -19.58
C VAL A 223 -26.50 3.52 -19.39
N LEU A 224 -26.70 3.13 -18.13
CA LEU A 224 -27.36 1.89 -17.77
C LEU A 224 -28.88 2.12 -17.67
N ASN A 225 -29.63 1.47 -18.55
CA ASN A 225 -31.08 1.42 -18.51
C ASN A 225 -31.51 0.13 -17.82
N PHE A 226 -32.59 0.17 -17.03
CA PHE A 226 -33.06 -0.93 -16.19
C PHE A 226 -34.52 -1.27 -16.48
N LYS A 227 -34.82 -2.56 -16.64
CA LYS A 227 -36.19 -3.09 -16.50
C LYS A 227 -36.32 -3.78 -15.15
N ILE A 228 -37.30 -3.35 -14.37
CA ILE A 228 -37.57 -3.85 -13.03
C ILE A 228 -38.98 -4.44 -13.03
N PRO A 229 -39.14 -5.77 -12.93
CA PRO A 229 -40.44 -6.39 -12.80
C PRO A 229 -41.17 -5.88 -11.54
N ARG A 230 -42.46 -5.60 -11.67
CA ARG A 230 -43.32 -5.30 -10.52
C ARG A 230 -43.43 -6.53 -9.63
N GLY A 231 -43.65 -6.30 -8.34
CA GLY A 231 -44.08 -7.37 -7.43
C GLY A 231 -45.48 -7.87 -7.79
N PRO A 232 -45.82 -9.12 -7.46
CA PRO A 232 -47.15 -9.67 -7.68
C PRO A 232 -48.22 -8.84 -6.96
N VAL A 233 -49.39 -8.71 -7.60
CA VAL A 233 -50.54 -7.98 -7.03
C VAL A 233 -50.98 -8.67 -5.73
N GLY A 234 -51.18 -7.88 -4.68
CA GLY A 234 -51.66 -8.37 -3.38
C GLY A 234 -53.05 -9.02 -3.49
N ALA A 235 -53.35 -9.94 -2.57
CA ALA A 235 -54.68 -10.54 -2.48
C ALA A 235 -55.76 -9.47 -2.22
N THR A 236 -56.92 -9.59 -2.87
CA THR A 236 -58.06 -8.70 -2.67
C THR A 236 -58.49 -8.71 -1.19
N GLY A 237 -58.69 -7.53 -0.61
CA GLY A 237 -59.22 -7.41 0.74
C GLY A 237 -60.65 -7.97 0.86
N HIS A 238 -60.94 -8.60 2.00
CA HIS A 238 -62.28 -9.10 2.31
C HIS A 238 -63.12 -8.01 3.01
N GLU A 239 -64.41 -7.96 2.69
CA GLU A 239 -65.37 -7.11 3.39
C GLU A 239 -65.69 -7.67 4.78
N SER A 240 -66.16 -6.80 5.69
CA SER A 240 -66.63 -7.22 7.02
C SER A 240 -67.84 -6.39 7.45
N TYR A 241 -68.89 -7.09 7.85
CA TYR A 241 -70.21 -6.56 8.19
C TYR A 241 -70.48 -6.74 9.68
N LEU A 242 -70.59 -5.64 10.42
CA LEU A 242 -70.93 -5.65 11.86
C LEU A 242 -72.45 -5.50 12.05
N TYR A 243 -73.09 -6.47 12.69
CA TYR A 243 -74.51 -6.41 13.05
C TYR A 243 -74.68 -6.29 14.56
N VAL A 244 -75.56 -5.38 14.97
CA VAL A 244 -75.92 -5.12 16.37
C VAL A 244 -77.41 -5.44 16.54
N ALA A 245 -77.74 -6.23 17.56
CA ALA A 245 -79.13 -6.56 17.89
C ALA A 245 -79.42 -6.34 19.38
N TYR A 246 -80.70 -6.19 19.70
CA TYR A 246 -81.24 -5.87 21.01
C TYR A 246 -82.32 -6.89 21.40
N ALA A 247 -82.39 -7.24 22.68
CA ALA A 247 -83.34 -8.21 23.22
C ALA A 247 -83.80 -7.84 24.63
N GLU A 248 -84.93 -8.42 25.06
CA GLU A 248 -85.52 -8.19 26.37
C GLU A 248 -84.97 -9.18 27.42
N ASN A 249 -84.32 -10.25 26.98
CA ASN A 249 -83.82 -11.36 27.80
C ASN A 249 -82.37 -11.74 27.44
N THR A 250 -81.68 -12.43 28.35
CA THR A 250 -80.32 -12.99 28.20
C THR A 250 -80.18 -14.07 27.11
N ASP A 251 -81.29 -14.58 26.59
CA ASP A 251 -81.35 -15.61 25.54
C ASP A 251 -81.81 -15.05 24.18
N GLY A 252 -81.82 -13.72 24.03
CA GLY A 252 -82.22 -13.05 22.80
C GLY A 252 -83.73 -12.95 22.56
N ARG A 253 -84.59 -13.51 23.43
CA ARG A 253 -86.05 -13.31 23.32
C ARG A 253 -86.42 -11.82 23.46
N GLY A 254 -87.32 -11.37 22.58
CA GLY A 254 -87.60 -9.94 22.37
C GLY A 254 -86.72 -9.26 21.31
N PHE A 255 -86.01 -10.07 20.50
CA PHE A 255 -85.10 -9.66 19.43
C PHE A 255 -85.64 -8.50 18.56
N SER A 256 -84.77 -7.52 18.31
CA SER A 256 -84.95 -6.47 17.31
C SER A 256 -83.61 -5.83 16.97
N LEU A 257 -83.49 -5.29 15.75
CA LEU A 257 -82.37 -4.42 15.36
C LEU A 257 -82.57 -2.97 15.83
N THR A 258 -83.72 -2.64 16.45
CA THR A 258 -84.02 -1.32 17.00
C THR A 258 -83.93 -1.33 18.52
N PRO A 259 -83.16 -0.42 19.15
CA PRO A 259 -83.11 -0.29 20.61
C PRO A 259 -84.46 0.16 21.18
N ALA A 260 -84.77 -0.25 22.41
CA ALA A 260 -85.97 0.14 23.14
C ALA A 260 -85.75 -0.01 24.65
N ALA A 261 -86.49 0.75 25.47
CA ALA A 261 -86.32 0.73 26.93
C ALA A 261 -86.61 -0.64 27.58
N SER A 262 -87.48 -1.47 26.97
CA SER A 262 -87.74 -2.86 27.39
C SER A 262 -86.61 -3.82 27.01
N ARG A 263 -85.86 -3.52 25.93
CA ARG A 263 -84.77 -4.36 25.42
C ARG A 263 -83.51 -4.08 26.22
N LYS A 264 -83.37 -4.72 27.38
CA LYS A 264 -82.25 -4.54 28.32
C LYS A 264 -80.92 -5.16 27.85
N TYR A 265 -80.94 -6.05 26.86
CA TYR A 265 -79.78 -6.82 26.39
C TYR A 265 -79.39 -6.47 24.95
N ARG A 266 -78.10 -6.58 24.64
CA ARG A 266 -77.50 -6.29 23.33
C ARG A 266 -76.48 -7.38 22.96
N ALA A 267 -76.40 -7.71 21.69
CA ALA A 267 -75.42 -8.62 21.12
C ALA A 267 -74.81 -8.04 19.83
N GLU A 268 -73.61 -8.53 19.48
CA GLU A 268 -72.87 -8.17 18.27
C GLU A 268 -72.43 -9.44 17.54
N ILE A 269 -72.44 -9.41 16.21
CA ILE A 269 -71.80 -10.42 15.34
C ILE A 269 -71.08 -9.73 14.18
N GLN A 270 -70.02 -10.35 13.67
CA GLN A 270 -69.34 -9.97 12.43
C GLN A 270 -69.55 -11.06 11.38
N SER A 271 -69.71 -10.68 10.12
CA SER A 271 -69.77 -11.60 8.98
C SER A 271 -68.95 -11.10 7.81
N ASP A 272 -68.47 -12.02 6.98
CA ASP A 272 -67.83 -11.84 5.69
C ASP A 272 -68.83 -11.66 4.53
N ALA A 273 -70.14 -11.77 4.80
CA ALA A 273 -71.21 -11.61 3.82
C ALA A 273 -72.34 -10.68 4.32
N PRO A 274 -73.08 -10.00 3.42
CA PRO A 274 -74.25 -9.22 3.79
C PRO A 274 -75.44 -10.11 4.19
N ILE A 275 -76.00 -9.87 5.37
CA ILE A 275 -77.23 -10.48 5.88
C ILE A 275 -78.36 -9.47 5.68
N GLU A 276 -79.19 -9.65 4.66
CA GLU A 276 -80.23 -8.67 4.28
C GLU A 276 -81.27 -8.41 5.38
N THR A 277 -81.66 -9.48 6.10
CA THR A 277 -82.67 -9.41 7.18
C THR A 277 -82.21 -10.20 8.41
N PRO A 278 -81.31 -9.65 9.25
CA PRO A 278 -80.79 -10.38 10.40
C PRO A 278 -81.88 -10.76 11.42
N THR A 279 -81.83 -12.00 11.88
CA THR A 279 -82.78 -12.63 12.80
C THR A 279 -82.10 -13.09 14.09
N LEU A 280 -82.88 -13.55 15.07
CA LEU A 280 -82.32 -14.18 16.28
C LEU A 280 -81.47 -15.43 15.97
N SER A 281 -81.72 -16.12 14.84
CA SER A 281 -80.96 -17.32 14.47
C SER A 281 -79.50 -16.99 14.09
N ASP A 282 -79.27 -15.83 13.49
CA ASP A 282 -77.93 -15.37 13.09
C ASP A 282 -77.08 -14.98 14.31
N PHE A 283 -77.75 -14.64 15.41
CA PHE A 283 -77.15 -14.35 16.72
C PHE A 283 -77.10 -15.57 17.65
N ALA A 284 -77.32 -16.80 17.15
CA ALA A 284 -77.38 -18.00 18.00
C ALA A 284 -76.07 -18.33 18.74
N GLY A 285 -74.92 -17.86 18.26
CA GLY A 285 -73.63 -17.94 18.94
C GLY A 285 -73.21 -16.67 19.70
N ALA A 286 -74.03 -15.63 19.70
CA ALA A 286 -73.67 -14.31 20.21
C ALA A 286 -73.94 -14.17 21.72
N SER A 287 -73.06 -13.44 22.42
CA SER A 287 -73.21 -13.18 23.86
C SER A 287 -74.11 -11.97 24.12
N TRP A 288 -75.31 -12.22 24.66
CA TRP A 288 -76.27 -11.19 25.04
C TRP A 288 -75.89 -10.50 26.36
N GLN A 289 -75.33 -9.31 26.28
CA GLN A 289 -74.88 -8.53 27.43
C GLN A 289 -75.93 -7.49 27.85
N LYS A 290 -76.12 -7.29 29.17
CA LYS A 290 -77.05 -6.30 29.70
C LYS A 290 -76.45 -4.89 29.52
N TYR A 291 -77.14 -4.01 28.79
CA TYR A 291 -76.68 -2.63 28.51
C TYR A 291 -77.61 -1.55 29.06
N LEU A 292 -78.82 -1.92 29.53
CA LEU A 292 -79.71 -1.04 30.29
C LEU A 292 -80.01 -1.64 31.66
N GLY A 293 -80.12 -0.78 32.67
CA GLY A 293 -80.57 -1.16 34.01
C GLY A 293 -82.03 -1.61 34.04
N ASP A 294 -82.39 -2.31 35.12
CA ASP A 294 -83.79 -2.61 35.43
C ASP A 294 -84.56 -1.32 35.75
N ASP A 295 -85.86 -1.34 35.53
CA ASP A 295 -86.72 -0.18 35.79
C ASP A 295 -86.94 0.04 37.31
N GLU A 296 -87.08 1.30 37.74
CA GLU A 296 -87.11 1.65 39.16
C GLU A 296 -88.27 0.97 39.92
N THR A 297 -87.91 0.08 40.85
CA THR A 297 -88.86 -0.51 41.81
C THR A 297 -88.90 0.35 43.07
N VAL A 298 -89.85 1.29 43.13
CA VAL A 298 -90.05 2.15 44.30
C VAL A 298 -90.67 1.35 45.44
N TYR A 299 -89.85 0.99 46.43
CA TYR A 299 -90.34 0.56 47.75
C TYR A 299 -90.85 1.81 48.50
N GLY A 300 -92.09 1.75 48.99
CA GLY A 300 -92.85 2.93 49.43
C GLY A 300 -92.27 3.72 50.62
N ASP A 301 -92.73 4.96 50.75
CA ASP A 301 -92.18 6.00 51.64
C ASP A 301 -91.91 5.54 53.08
N VAL A 302 -90.65 5.69 53.52
CA VAL A 302 -90.25 5.46 54.92
C VAL A 302 -90.60 6.70 55.75
N LEU A 303 -91.84 6.74 56.24
CA LEU A 303 -92.31 7.78 57.17
C LEU A 303 -91.57 7.70 58.51
N VAL A 304 -90.68 8.66 58.75
CA VAL A 304 -90.06 8.90 60.06
C VAL A 304 -90.81 10.03 60.76
N ALA A 305 -91.37 9.73 61.94
CA ALA A 305 -92.10 10.68 62.76
C ALA A 305 -91.85 10.43 64.25
N ASP A 306 -91.68 11.51 65.00
CA ASP A 306 -91.82 11.57 66.45
C ASP A 306 -93.33 11.62 66.81
N ALA A 307 -93.68 11.55 68.09
CA ALA A 307 -95.05 11.76 68.56
C ALA A 307 -95.58 13.16 68.17
N ASP A 308 -94.71 14.18 68.18
CA ASP A 308 -95.08 15.59 67.96
C ASP A 308 -94.55 16.20 66.65
N THR A 309 -93.86 15.46 65.76
CA THR A 309 -93.41 15.98 64.45
C THR A 309 -93.22 14.89 63.38
N SER A 310 -93.74 15.12 62.17
CA SER A 310 -93.46 14.33 60.97
C SER A 310 -92.46 15.02 60.03
N VAL A 311 -91.50 14.28 59.50
CA VAL A 311 -90.54 14.79 58.51
C VAL A 311 -91.08 14.55 57.10
N ALA A 312 -91.37 15.62 56.36
CA ALA A 312 -92.03 15.53 55.05
C ALA A 312 -91.16 14.92 53.94
N GLN A 313 -89.83 14.98 54.06
CA GLN A 313 -88.87 14.34 53.15
C GLN A 313 -87.64 13.87 53.93
N VAL A 314 -87.36 12.57 53.92
CA VAL A 314 -86.17 11.97 54.54
C VAL A 314 -85.14 11.68 53.45
N THR A 315 -84.15 12.57 53.28
CA THR A 315 -83.11 12.44 52.25
C THR A 315 -82.01 11.44 52.61
N ARG A 316 -81.84 11.13 53.91
CA ARG A 316 -80.88 10.13 54.41
C ARG A 316 -81.34 9.60 55.77
N ILE A 317 -81.28 8.28 55.96
CA ILE A 317 -81.37 7.64 57.27
C ILE A 317 -79.94 7.27 57.69
N VAL A 318 -79.57 7.51 58.96
CA VAL A 318 -78.25 7.18 59.51
C VAL A 318 -78.46 6.29 60.75
N PHE A 319 -77.81 5.13 60.77
CA PHE A 319 -77.81 4.20 61.90
C PHE A 319 -76.48 4.27 62.63
N GLU A 320 -76.35 5.20 63.56
CA GLU A 320 -75.13 5.36 64.37
C GLU A 320 -75.00 4.24 65.41
N ASN A 321 -73.77 3.79 65.67
CA ASN A 321 -73.43 2.71 66.62
C ASN A 321 -74.20 1.37 66.43
N ALA A 322 -74.73 1.14 65.23
CA ALA A 322 -75.37 -0.11 64.84
C ALA A 322 -74.40 -1.09 64.18
N THR A 323 -74.43 -2.35 64.63
CA THR A 323 -73.95 -3.49 63.85
C THR A 323 -75.02 -3.94 62.87
N ILE A 324 -74.75 -3.81 61.57
CA ILE A 324 -75.62 -4.30 60.49
C ILE A 324 -75.12 -5.67 60.04
N ARG A 325 -76.02 -6.65 59.91
CA ARG A 325 -75.73 -7.96 59.32
C ARG A 325 -76.82 -8.40 58.36
N ARG A 326 -76.48 -9.25 57.40
CA ARG A 326 -77.49 -9.94 56.58
C ARG A 326 -78.30 -10.89 57.45
N GLY A 327 -79.60 -10.94 57.19
CA GLY A 327 -80.51 -11.94 57.73
C GLY A 327 -80.67 -13.13 56.78
N ILE A 328 -81.88 -13.67 56.68
CA ILE A 328 -82.24 -14.61 55.59
C ILE A 328 -82.51 -13.86 54.27
N GLU A 329 -83.09 -14.53 53.29
CA GLU A 329 -83.34 -13.96 51.95
C GLU A 329 -84.19 -12.67 52.03
N GLY A 330 -83.66 -11.58 51.46
CA GLY A 330 -84.26 -10.24 51.51
C GLY A 330 -84.04 -9.45 52.81
N GLU A 331 -83.50 -10.03 53.88
CA GLU A 331 -83.45 -9.41 55.21
C GLU A 331 -82.10 -8.72 55.53
N VAL A 332 -82.17 -7.53 56.13
CA VAL A 332 -81.05 -6.82 56.75
C VAL A 332 -81.39 -6.52 58.22
N ILE A 333 -80.57 -7.05 59.14
CA ILE A 333 -80.77 -6.92 60.58
C ILE A 333 -79.83 -5.84 61.12
N VAL A 334 -80.43 -4.75 61.63
CA VAL A 334 -79.74 -3.64 62.29
C VAL A 334 -79.81 -3.84 63.81
N ARG A 335 -78.66 -4.05 64.45
CA ARG A 335 -78.53 -4.21 65.91
C ARG A 335 -77.69 -3.07 66.48
N PHE A 336 -78.32 -2.13 67.17
CA PHE A 336 -77.63 -1.17 68.03
C PHE A 336 -76.90 -1.92 69.15
N LYS A 337 -75.64 -1.56 69.41
CA LYS A 337 -74.86 -2.09 70.54
C LYS A 337 -75.38 -1.45 71.84
N GLU A 338 -75.21 -2.14 72.98
CA GLU A 338 -75.74 -1.77 74.31
C GLU A 338 -75.71 -0.25 74.58
N ALA A 339 -76.84 0.43 74.38
CA ALA A 339 -76.88 1.89 74.25
C ALA A 339 -76.92 2.64 75.60
N GLY A 340 -76.38 2.03 76.66
CA GLY A 340 -76.36 2.56 78.04
C GLY A 340 -77.73 2.63 78.75
N VAL A 341 -78.82 2.52 78.01
CA VAL A 341 -80.21 2.68 78.46
C VAL A 341 -80.78 1.42 79.11
N SER A 342 -81.58 1.61 80.17
CA SER A 342 -82.45 0.56 80.69
C SER A 342 -83.58 0.17 79.72
N VAL A 343 -84.31 -0.92 79.98
CA VAL A 343 -85.49 -1.31 79.17
C VAL A 343 -86.59 -0.24 79.23
N ASP A 344 -86.75 0.40 80.39
CA ASP A 344 -87.61 1.57 80.63
C ASP A 344 -86.94 2.91 80.24
N GLU A 345 -85.78 2.84 79.57
CA GLU A 345 -85.16 3.90 78.78
C GLU A 345 -85.17 3.63 77.25
N MET A 346 -85.40 2.40 76.80
CA MET A 346 -85.57 2.01 75.39
C MET A 346 -86.98 2.26 74.83
N ASN A 347 -88.01 1.69 75.46
CA ASN A 347 -89.44 1.70 75.07
C ASN A 347 -90.20 3.05 74.87
N ARG A 348 -89.66 4.26 75.14
CA ARG A 348 -90.31 5.57 74.77
C ARG A 348 -89.77 6.01 73.40
N TYR A 349 -88.45 5.91 73.21
CA TYR A 349 -87.74 6.37 72.00
C TYR A 349 -87.65 5.29 70.91
N ALA A 350 -87.56 4.01 71.28
CA ALA A 350 -87.56 2.89 70.33
C ALA A 350 -88.98 2.47 69.89
N THR A 351 -89.91 3.42 69.78
CA THR A 351 -91.19 3.16 69.12
C THR A 351 -90.99 3.18 67.61
N ILE A 352 -90.43 2.10 67.04
CA ILE A 352 -90.65 1.81 65.62
C ILE A 352 -92.14 1.51 65.48
N ASN A 353 -92.92 2.57 65.26
CA ASN A 353 -94.35 2.53 65.06
C ASN A 353 -94.62 2.01 63.64
N GLY A 354 -94.26 0.74 63.43
CA GLY A 354 -94.62 -0.06 62.27
C GLY A 354 -96.13 -0.26 62.23
N ARG A 355 -96.87 0.83 61.97
CA ARG A 355 -98.29 0.84 61.69
C ARG A 355 -98.54 0.26 60.30
N THR A 356 -98.23 -1.02 60.13
CA THR A 356 -99.22 -1.88 59.50
C THR A 356 -100.57 -1.65 60.20
N ARG A 357 -101.66 -1.70 59.45
CA ARG A 357 -103.02 -1.59 60.01
C ARG A 357 -103.38 -2.84 60.81
N LEU A 358 -102.79 -3.01 62.00
CA LEU A 358 -103.03 -4.12 62.93
C LEU A 358 -103.00 -3.67 64.40
N SER A 359 -103.96 -2.79 64.75
CA SER A 359 -104.36 -2.43 66.13
C SER A 359 -103.35 -1.65 66.99
N SER A 360 -103.84 -1.10 68.11
CA SER A 360 -103.05 -0.25 69.02
C SER A 360 -103.43 -0.48 70.49
N TRP A 361 -102.46 -0.87 71.32
CA TRP A 361 -102.39 -0.47 72.74
C TRP A 361 -100.91 -0.44 73.24
N THR A 362 -100.64 0.39 74.25
CA THR A 362 -99.37 0.94 74.85
C THR A 362 -98.44 -0.07 75.60
N ASN A 363 -97.21 0.20 76.14
CA ASN A 363 -96.33 1.39 76.45
C ASN A 363 -94.83 0.93 76.71
N GLY A 364 -93.76 1.72 77.02
CA GLY A 364 -93.53 3.19 77.01
C GLY A 364 -92.41 3.84 77.93
N GLY A 365 -91.08 3.63 77.77
CA GLY A 365 -90.01 4.49 78.37
C GLY A 365 -88.53 4.34 77.90
N GLY A 366 -87.55 5.29 77.70
CA GLY A 366 -87.29 6.77 77.67
C GLY A 366 -86.09 7.52 78.41
N SER A 367 -84.78 7.47 78.06
CA SER A 367 -83.73 8.57 78.30
C SER A 367 -82.24 8.28 77.86
N PRO A 368 -81.21 9.18 78.00
CA PRO A 368 -79.94 9.15 77.21
C PRO A 368 -78.56 9.42 77.91
N SER A 369 -77.45 9.26 77.16
CA SER A 369 -76.26 10.18 77.02
C SER A 369 -74.87 9.50 76.90
N GLY A 370 -74.00 10.01 76.02
CA GLY A 370 -72.58 9.59 75.90
C GLY A 370 -71.90 9.97 74.57
N MET A 371 -70.95 10.91 74.58
CA MET A 371 -70.13 11.34 73.42
C MET A 371 -68.69 10.85 73.57
N PRO A 372 -68.05 10.35 72.48
CA PRO A 372 -66.60 10.56 72.34
C PRO A 372 -66.09 10.80 70.91
N GLY A 373 -65.13 11.73 70.80
CA GLY A 373 -63.90 11.64 70.01
C GLY A 373 -63.94 11.16 68.54
N LEU A 374 -63.73 12.10 67.62
CA LEU A 374 -63.34 11.84 66.23
C LEU A 374 -61.83 12.15 66.06
N GLU A 375 -61.10 11.30 65.34
CA GLU A 375 -59.74 11.58 64.85
C GLU A 375 -59.67 11.19 63.36
N VAL A 376 -58.99 12.01 62.54
CA VAL A 376 -59.07 11.97 61.07
C VAL A 376 -57.68 12.01 60.45
N CYS A 377 -57.42 11.10 59.50
CA CYS A 377 -56.25 11.15 58.62
C CYS A 377 -56.67 11.54 57.20
N GLU A 378 -56.00 12.53 56.62
CA GLU A 378 -56.21 12.95 55.22
C GLU A 378 -55.33 12.15 54.24
N PRO A 379 -55.88 11.66 53.11
CA PRO A 379 -55.09 11.06 52.04
C PRO A 379 -54.50 12.13 51.10
N GLN A 380 -53.24 11.96 50.68
CA GLN A 380 -52.58 12.91 49.77
C GLN A 380 -52.99 12.73 48.29
N THR A 381 -52.97 13.84 47.55
CA THR A 381 -53.30 13.92 46.12
C THR A 381 -52.20 13.35 45.22
N ILE A 382 -52.59 12.56 44.21
CA ILE A 382 -51.71 12.06 43.14
C ILE A 382 -51.61 13.11 42.02
N GLY A 383 -50.41 13.28 41.43
CA GLY A 383 -50.16 14.24 40.37
C GLY A 383 -50.72 13.82 38.99
N LEU A 384 -51.00 14.80 38.14
CA LEU A 384 -51.46 14.60 36.77
C LEU A 384 -50.38 13.92 35.89
N LEU A 385 -50.82 12.97 35.06
CA LEU A 385 -50.03 12.44 33.93
C LEU A 385 -50.17 13.38 32.72
N ALA A 386 -49.13 13.42 31.88
CA ALA A 386 -49.12 14.25 30.67
C ALA A 386 -49.97 13.65 29.55
N GLU A 387 -50.59 14.51 28.75
CA GLU A 387 -51.30 14.13 27.53
C GLU A 387 -50.32 13.65 26.45
N PHE A 388 -50.70 12.60 25.72
CA PHE A 388 -50.07 12.22 24.46
C PHE A 388 -50.90 12.77 23.30
N PRO A 389 -50.27 13.29 22.22
CA PRO A 389 -51.00 13.74 21.04
C PRO A 389 -51.61 12.57 20.26
N ASP A 390 -52.66 12.88 19.52
CA ASP A 390 -53.62 11.92 19.01
C ASP A 390 -53.32 11.51 17.54
N TYR A 391 -53.51 10.22 17.25
CA TYR A 391 -53.40 9.51 15.95
C TYR A 391 -52.03 9.48 15.22
N SER A 392 -51.71 8.31 14.66
CA SER A 392 -50.74 8.13 13.58
C SER A 392 -51.40 7.31 12.45
N SER A 393 -51.51 7.88 11.25
CA SER A 393 -52.11 7.20 10.10
C SER A 393 -51.11 6.29 9.39
N PHE A 394 -51.34 4.99 9.39
CA PHE A 394 -50.62 4.04 8.56
C PHE A 394 -51.39 3.82 7.25
N MET A 395 -50.76 4.05 6.11
CA MET A 395 -51.21 3.53 4.81
C MET A 395 -50.29 2.38 4.42
N GLY A 396 -50.89 1.25 4.07
CA GLY A 396 -50.25 0.04 3.55
C GLY A 396 -51.24 -0.68 2.64
#